data_AF-A0A7J3MTX3-F1
#
_entry.id   AF-A0A7J3MTX3-F1
#
_cell.length_a   1.000
_cell.length_b   1.000
_cell.length_c   1.000
_cell.angle_alpha   90.00
_cell.angle_beta   90.00
_cell.angle_gamma   90.00
#
_symmetry.space_group_name_H-M   'P 1'
#
loop_
_entity.id
_entity.type
_entity.pdbx_description
1 polymer ?
#
loop_
_entity_poly.entity_id
_entity_poly.type
_entity_poly.pdbx_seq_one_letter_code
_entity_poly.pdbx_strand_id
1 'polypeptide(L)' 'MSKQVLVQKISARRSYAAGYKYCSRCRTYHLTDSVRCPYCGILLRNSPRKKKPVDPTKYVKPAII' A
#
# COMPACT_ATOMS: atom_id res chain seq x y z
N MET A 1 -26.49 29.04 -16.69
CA MET A 1 -25.17 28.61 -17.21
C MET A 1 -24.26 28.28 -16.02
N SER A 2 -24.44 27.11 -15.42
CA SER A 2 -23.78 26.74 -14.16
C SER A 2 -22.47 25.99 -14.47
N LYS A 3 -21.33 26.67 -14.32
CA LYS A 3 -20.00 26.06 -14.50
C LYS A 3 -19.72 25.09 -13.35
N GLN A 4 -19.71 23.80 -13.64
CA GLN A 4 -19.24 22.76 -12.71
C GLN A 4 -17.71 22.78 -12.69
N VAL A 5 -17.12 23.16 -11.55
CA VAL A 5 -15.67 23.08 -11.33
C VAL A 5 -15.34 21.63 -10.97
N LEU A 6 -14.72 20.90 -11.89
CA LEU A 6 -14.13 19.58 -11.63
C LEU A 6 -12.95 19.76 -10.68
N VAL A 7 -13.22 19.65 -9.37
CA VAL A 7 -12.19 19.57 -8.34
C VAL A 7 -11.47 18.24 -8.51
N GLN A 8 -10.42 18.22 -9.32
CA GLN A 8 -9.50 17.10 -9.38
C GLN A 8 -8.88 16.95 -7.98
N LYS A 9 -9.26 15.88 -7.27
CA LYS A 9 -8.63 15.47 -6.00
C LYS A 9 -7.18 15.09 -6.29
N ILE A 10 -6.28 16.06 -6.29
CA ILE A 10 -4.84 15.80 -6.27
C ILE A 10 -4.55 15.24 -4.88
N SER A 11 -4.60 13.92 -4.73
CA SER A 11 -4.35 13.28 -3.44
C SER A 11 -2.89 13.52 -3.07
N ALA A 12 -2.63 14.37 -2.07
CA ALA A 12 -1.30 14.59 -1.50
C ALA A 12 -0.68 13.30 -0.88
N ARG A 13 -1.45 12.21 -0.80
CA ARG A 13 -1.00 10.92 -0.27
C ARG A 13 -0.26 10.12 -1.34
N ARG A 14 1.01 9.81 -1.04
CA ARG A 14 1.77 8.78 -1.73
C ARG A 14 0.97 7.48 -1.68
N SER A 15 0.52 7.00 -2.82
CA SER A 15 -0.36 5.84 -2.92
C SER A 15 -0.03 5.04 -4.18
N TYR A 16 -0.37 3.75 -4.15
CA TYR A 16 -0.19 2.86 -5.31
C TYR A 16 -0.96 3.36 -6.54
N ALA A 17 -2.12 3.99 -6.33
CA ALA A 17 -2.94 4.56 -7.41
C ALA A 17 -2.24 5.72 -8.14
N ALA A 18 -1.36 6.45 -7.45
CA ALA A 18 -0.55 7.52 -8.01
C ALA A 18 0.81 7.03 -8.56
N GLY A 19 0.97 5.72 -8.80
CA GLY A 19 2.19 5.13 -9.35
C GLY A 19 3.35 4.95 -8.35
N TYR A 20 3.13 5.25 -7.07
CA TYR A 20 4.15 5.05 -6.05
C TYR A 20 4.30 3.57 -5.70
N LYS A 21 5.54 3.13 -5.57
CA LYS A 21 5.90 1.79 -5.11
C LYS A 21 6.33 1.83 -3.64
N TYR A 22 6.01 0.78 -2.88
CA TYR A 22 6.26 0.76 -1.43
C TYR A 22 7.39 -0.19 -1.06
N CYS A 23 8.37 0.30 -0.31
CA CYS A 23 9.42 -0.52 0.27
C CYS A 23 8.99 -1.07 1.65
N SER A 24 8.89 -2.40 1.81
CA SER A 24 8.58 -3.00 3.12
C SER A 24 9.68 -2.88 4.17
N ARG A 25 10.93 -2.69 3.74
CA ARG A 25 12.07 -2.59 4.65
C ARG A 25 12.27 -1.15 5.13
N CYS A 26 12.33 -0.19 4.20
CA CYS A 26 12.43 1.24 4.53
C CYS A 26 11.11 1.86 5.00
N ARG A 27 9.99 1.16 4.81
CA ARG A 27 8.62 1.63 5.14
C ARG A 27 8.20 2.93 4.42
N THR A 28 8.80 3.21 3.26
CA THR A 28 8.62 4.45 2.49
C THR A 28 8.11 4.18 1.08
N TYR A 29 7.37 5.14 0.53
CA TYR A 29 6.94 5.16 -0.87
C TYR A 29 7.96 5.89 -1.76
N HIS A 30 8.29 5.28 -2.88
CA HIS A 30 9.20 5.80 -3.89
C HIS A 30 8.44 5.94 -5.22
N LEU A 31 8.60 7.09 -5.87
CA LEU A 31 8.15 7.31 -7.24
C LEU A 31 9.33 7.00 -8.15
N THR A 32 9.51 5.74 -8.50
CA THR A 32 10.64 5.26 -9.30
C THR A 32 10.19 4.18 -10.27
N ASP A 33 10.79 4.18 -11.46
CA ASP A 33 10.57 3.10 -12.44
C ASP A 33 11.29 1.82 -12.04
N SER A 34 12.30 1.92 -11.17
CA SER A 34 13.02 0.78 -10.62
C SER A 34 12.08 -0.22 -9.91
N VAL A 35 12.42 -1.50 -10.01
CA VAL A 35 11.73 -2.57 -9.27
C VAL A 35 12.32 -2.73 -7.87
N ARG A 36 13.58 -2.33 -7.66
CA ARG A 36 14.29 -2.39 -6.38
C ARG A 36 14.32 -1.04 -5.68
N CYS A 37 14.31 -1.09 -4.34
CA CYS A 37 14.46 0.08 -3.49
C CYS A 37 15.86 0.68 -3.66
N PRO A 38 16.00 2.00 -3.90
CA PRO A 38 17.29 2.63 -4.10
C PRO A 38 18.17 2.66 -2.85
N TYR A 39 17.58 2.51 -1.66
CA TYR A 39 18.32 2.56 -0.39
C TYR A 39 18.73 1.17 0.12
N CYS A 40 17.82 0.19 0.08
CA CYS A 40 18.05 -1.12 0.70
C CYS A 40 18.01 -2.31 -0.27
N GLY A 41 17.81 -2.06 -1.57
CA GLY A 41 17.89 -3.07 -2.63
C GLY A 41 16.74 -4.08 -2.69
N ILE A 42 15.81 -4.12 -1.73
CA ILE A 42 14.70 -5.07 -1.76
C ILE A 42 13.71 -4.75 -2.89
N LEU A 43 12.94 -5.75 -3.32
CA LEU A 43 11.85 -5.56 -4.26
C LEU A 43 10.77 -4.63 -3.67
N LEU A 44 10.40 -3.62 -4.45
CA LEU A 44 9.31 -2.71 -4.11
C LEU A 44 7.96 -3.37 -4.40
N ARG A 45 6.99 -3.12 -3.52
CA ARG A 45 5.61 -3.58 -3.69
C ARG A 45 4.87 -2.61 -4.58
N ASN A 46 4.13 -3.16 -5.56
CA ASN A 46 3.26 -2.38 -6.44
C ASN A 46 1.79 -2.42 -6.03
N SER A 47 1.43 -3.24 -5.03
CA SER A 47 0.06 -3.37 -4.54
C SER A 47 0.00 -3.55 -3.01
N PRO A 48 -1.15 -3.18 -2.40
CA PRO A 48 -1.42 -3.48 -0.99
C PRO A 48 -1.38 -4.99 -0.70
N ARG A 49 -1.03 -5.37 0.53
CA ARG A 49 -1.14 -6.76 0.96
C ARG A 49 -2.62 -7.15 1.00
N LYS A 50 -3.02 -8.14 0.21
CA LYS A 50 -4.34 -8.76 0.34
C LYS A 50 -4.45 -9.35 1.74
N LYS A 51 -5.48 -8.95 2.50
CA LYS A 51 -5.82 -9.61 3.76
C LYS A 51 -6.30 -11.02 3.40
N LYS A 52 -5.64 -12.04 3.94
CA LYS A 52 -6.18 -13.40 3.85
C LYS A 52 -7.42 -13.46 4.73
N PRO A 53 -8.52 -14.11 4.28
CA PRO A 53 -9.64 -14.38 5.17
C PRO A 53 -9.11 -15.13 6.38
N VAL A 54 -9.43 -14.63 7.56
CA VAL A 54 -9.06 -15.25 8.83
C VAL A 54 -10.00 -16.44 8.97
N ASP A 55 -9.46 -17.64 8.79
CA ASP A 55 -10.21 -18.87 9.03
C ASP A 55 -10.20 -19.14 10.54
N PRO A 56 -11.33 -18.94 11.25
CA PRO A 56 -11.36 -19.07 12.70
C PRO A 56 -11.08 -20.50 13.17
N THR A 57 -11.19 -21.50 12.29
CA THR A 57 -10.91 -22.90 12.62
C THR A 57 -9.41 -23.19 12.76
N LYS A 58 -8.54 -22.34 12.20
CA LYS A 58 -7.08 -22.49 12.24
C LYS A 58 -6.42 -21.90 13.48
N TYR A 59 -7.17 -21.17 14.30
CA TYR A 59 -6.64 -20.52 15.50
C TYR A 59 -7.11 -21.29 16.74
N VAL A 60 -6.15 -21.66 17.59
CA VAL A 60 -6.47 -22.22 18.91
C VAL A 60 -7.03 -21.09 19.75
N LYS A 61 -8.27 -21.23 20.25
CA LYS A 61 -8.82 -20.29 21.22
C LYS A 61 -7.99 -20.42 22.50
N PRO A 62 -7.50 -19.31 23.07
CA PRO A 62 -6.82 -19.39 24.36
C PRO A 62 -7.79 -19.98 25.39
N ALA A 63 -7.33 -20.98 26.14
CA ALA A 63 -8.08 -21.48 27.27
C ALA A 63 -8.20 -20.34 28.30
N ILE A 64 -9.42 -20.00 28.67
CA ILE A 64 -9.67 -19.08 29.78
C ILE A 64 -9.32 -19.88 31.03
N ILE A 65 -8.25 -19.48 31.73
CA ILE A 65 -7.85 -19.99 33.05
C ILE A 65 -8.60 -19.17 34.09
#